data_AF-A0AAN8FMC8-F1
#
_entry.id   AF-A0AAN8FMC8-F1
#
_cell.length_a   1.000
_cell.length_b   1.000
_cell.length_c   1.000
_cell.angle_alpha   90.00
_cell.angle_beta   90.00
_cell.angle_gamma   90.00
#
_symmetry.space_group_name_H-M   'P 1'
#
loop_
_entity.id
_entity.type
_entity.pdbx_description
1 polymer ?
#
loop_
_entity_poly.entity_id
_entity_poly.type
_entity_poly.pdbx_seq_one_letter_code
_entity_poly.pdbx_strand_id
1 'polypeptide(L)'
;VREAVFDTIMDMMPSANKTKINADTLKDVYIGKMVKVSGEDDRWSLFSLHNDFGRCIELKFVDKMRRQFEFSVDSFQITLDSLLDDFNAPEPKVYIESMFGDVHQAMSHLHERLIDTRRPEEIRGGGLLKYCHLLTRGYKAARPSKCRQLERYMCSRFFIDFPDVMSQEQKLRTYLDNHFGSNNDQVRL
;
A
#
# COMPACT_ATOMS: atom_id res chain seq x y z
N VAL A 1 5.14 -18.65 7.69
CA VAL A 1 5.19 -17.21 7.37
C VAL A 1 5.64 -16.39 8.57
N ARG A 2 4.84 -16.29 9.66
CA ARG A 2 5.22 -15.48 10.83
C ARG A 2 6.62 -15.83 11.34
N GLU A 3 6.87 -17.08 11.72
CA GLU A 3 8.17 -17.52 12.24
C GLU A 3 9.32 -17.14 11.30
N ALA A 4 9.23 -17.53 10.02
CA ALA A 4 10.23 -17.17 9.00
C ALA A 4 10.51 -15.65 8.90
N VAL A 5 9.49 -14.78 9.02
CA VAL A 5 9.69 -13.32 9.02
C VAL A 5 10.48 -12.87 10.25
N PHE A 6 10.12 -13.39 11.43
CA PHE A 6 10.81 -13.06 12.68
C PHE A 6 12.26 -13.57 12.67
N ASP A 7 12.48 -14.80 12.20
CA ASP A 7 13.82 -15.39 12.08
C ASP A 7 14.69 -14.57 11.11
N THR A 8 14.14 -14.15 9.96
CA THR A 8 14.86 -13.29 9.00
C THR A 8 15.26 -11.94 9.63
N ILE A 9 14.35 -11.29 10.36
CA ILE A 9 14.66 -10.04 11.06
C ILE A 9 15.77 -10.28 12.10
N MET A 10 15.71 -11.38 12.86
CA MET A 10 16.72 -11.76 13.84
C MET A 10 18.10 -11.98 13.18
N ASP A 11 18.13 -12.60 12.01
CA ASP A 11 19.35 -12.85 11.26
C ASP A 11 20.00 -11.58 10.73
N MET A 12 19.19 -10.61 10.32
CA MET A 12 19.66 -9.30 9.85
C MET A 12 20.08 -8.35 10.99
N MET A 13 19.79 -8.67 12.25
CA MET A 13 20.20 -7.82 13.37
C MET A 13 21.73 -7.82 13.57
N PRO A 14 22.32 -6.68 14.01
CA PRO A 14 23.71 -6.63 14.42
C PRO A 14 24.02 -7.67 15.50
N SER A 15 25.14 -8.38 15.36
CA SER A 15 25.54 -9.54 16.18
C SER A 15 25.59 -9.28 17.69
N ALA A 16 25.75 -8.03 18.12
CA ALA A 16 25.73 -7.63 19.54
C ALA A 16 24.37 -7.83 20.24
N ASN A 17 23.28 -8.02 19.50
CA ASN A 17 21.91 -8.00 20.03
C ASN A 17 21.18 -9.36 19.97
N LYS A 18 21.79 -10.41 19.40
CA LYS A 18 21.09 -11.67 19.07
C LYS A 18 20.75 -12.57 20.27
N THR A 19 21.42 -12.42 21.42
CA THR A 19 21.28 -13.34 22.57
C THR A 19 20.27 -12.90 23.64
N LYS A 20 19.63 -11.73 23.49
CA LYS A 20 18.76 -11.13 24.53
C LYS A 20 17.37 -10.70 24.07
N ILE A 21 17.02 -10.88 22.78
CA ILE A 21 15.79 -10.32 22.24
C ILE A 21 14.78 -11.45 21.98
N ASN A 22 13.63 -11.38 22.65
CA ASN A 22 12.49 -12.27 22.39
C ASN A 22 11.63 -11.73 21.25
N ALA A 23 10.74 -12.57 20.70
CA ALA A 23 9.89 -12.20 19.58
C ALA A 23 8.99 -10.97 19.88
N ASP A 24 8.57 -10.76 21.12
CA ASP A 24 7.73 -9.61 21.47
C ASP A 24 8.52 -8.30 21.39
N THR A 25 9.77 -8.29 21.86
CA THR A 25 10.65 -7.12 21.74
C THR A 25 10.98 -6.82 20.27
N LEU A 26 11.20 -7.85 19.44
CA LEU A 26 11.39 -7.67 18.00
C LEU A 26 10.17 -7.02 17.33
N LYS A 27 8.98 -7.49 17.70
CA LYS A 27 7.72 -6.97 17.18
C LYS A 27 7.58 -5.49 17.54
N ASP A 28 7.79 -5.15 18.81
CA ASP A 28 7.62 -3.79 19.31
C ASP A 28 8.61 -2.79 18.70
N VAL A 29 9.81 -3.25 18.34
CA VAL A 29 10.86 -2.39 17.76
C VAL A 29 10.75 -2.27 16.25
N TYR A 30 10.52 -3.37 15.52
CA TYR A 30 10.67 -3.40 14.06
C TYR A 30 9.37 -3.56 13.29
N ILE A 31 8.30 -4.06 13.91
CA ILE A 31 7.04 -4.36 13.22
C ILE A 31 5.93 -3.44 13.72
N GLY A 32 5.66 -2.36 12.97
CA GLY A 32 4.62 -1.39 13.31
C GLY A 32 3.19 -1.92 13.09
N LYS A 33 2.99 -2.90 12.20
CA LYS A 33 1.66 -3.48 11.94
C LYS A 33 1.74 -4.92 11.45
N MET A 34 0.85 -5.76 11.96
CA MET A 34 0.63 -7.13 11.49
C MET A 34 -0.85 -7.33 11.15
N VAL A 35 -1.14 -7.93 10.00
CA VAL A 35 -2.50 -8.25 9.56
C VAL A 35 -2.57 -9.70 9.10
N LYS A 36 -3.64 -10.40 9.48
CA LYS A 36 -3.98 -11.73 8.97
C LYS A 36 -5.42 -11.70 8.47
N VAL A 37 -5.63 -12.10 7.22
CA VAL A 37 -6.94 -12.29 6.61
C VAL A 37 -7.05 -13.74 6.18
N SER A 38 -8.10 -14.43 6.62
CA SER A 38 -8.32 -15.86 6.37
C SER A 38 -9.78 -16.15 6.01
N GLY A 39 -10.31 -15.41 5.03
CA GLY A 39 -11.63 -15.65 4.45
C GLY A 39 -11.57 -16.62 3.26
N GLU A 40 -12.73 -16.88 2.66
CA GLU A 40 -12.85 -17.73 1.47
C GLU A 40 -12.33 -17.03 0.21
N ASP A 41 -12.71 -15.76 0.01
CA ASP A 41 -12.33 -14.93 -1.14
C ASP A 41 -10.99 -14.19 -0.95
N ASP A 42 -10.59 -13.96 0.30
CA ASP A 42 -9.38 -13.22 0.66
C ASP A 42 -8.59 -13.99 1.71
N ARG A 43 -7.36 -14.41 1.35
CA ARG A 43 -6.43 -15.09 2.25
C ARG A 43 -5.01 -14.55 2.07
N TRP A 44 -4.55 -13.77 3.03
CA TRP A 44 -3.24 -13.13 2.99
C TRP A 44 -2.80 -12.67 4.38
N SER A 45 -1.50 -12.38 4.51
CA SER A 45 -0.94 -11.74 5.70
C SER A 45 0.00 -10.60 5.32
N LEU A 46 0.17 -9.63 6.21
CA LEU A 46 1.01 -8.46 6.01
C LEU A 46 1.78 -8.12 7.27
N PHE A 47 3.05 -7.79 7.11
CA PHE A 47 3.94 -7.28 8.14
C PHE A 47 4.49 -5.94 7.64
N SER A 48 4.33 -4.89 8.42
CA SER A 48 4.73 -3.53 8.05
C SER A 48 5.86 -3.09 8.96
N LEU A 49 7.04 -2.89 8.36
CA LEU A 49 8.24 -2.42 9.03
C LEU A 49 8.39 -0.94 8.72
N HIS A 50 8.60 -0.13 9.76
CA HIS A 50 8.77 1.31 9.61
C HIS A 50 10.16 1.70 10.09
N ASN A 51 10.71 2.77 9.54
CA ASN A 51 11.86 3.43 10.11
C ASN A 51 11.48 4.81 10.66
N ASP A 52 12.37 5.40 11.45
CA ASP A 52 12.19 6.73 12.05
C ASP A 52 12.17 7.86 11.01
N PHE A 53 12.47 7.54 9.74
CA PHE A 53 12.43 8.48 8.61
C PHE A 53 11.11 8.44 7.82
N GLY A 54 10.08 7.78 8.35
CA GLY A 54 8.77 7.68 7.71
C GLY A 54 8.73 6.75 6.49
N ARG A 55 9.79 5.96 6.24
CA ARG A 55 9.76 4.92 5.20
C ARG A 55 9.18 3.64 5.76
N CYS A 56 8.43 2.94 4.92
CA CYS A 56 7.72 1.72 5.27
C CYS A 56 8.04 0.63 4.24
N ILE A 57 8.36 -0.57 4.73
CA ILE A 57 8.43 -1.80 3.94
C ILE A 57 7.28 -2.69 4.39
N GLU A 58 6.38 -3.03 3.47
CA GLU A 58 5.31 -3.99 3.71
C GLU A 58 5.65 -5.34 3.08
N LEU A 59 5.82 -6.37 3.92
CA LEU A 59 5.95 -7.76 3.50
C LEU A 59 4.55 -8.38 3.45
N LYS A 60 4.02 -8.56 2.24
CA LYS A 60 2.67 -9.08 2.01
C LYS A 60 2.74 -10.48 1.39
N PHE A 61 2.14 -11.45 2.06
CA PHE A 61 2.08 -12.85 1.65
C PHE A 61 0.65 -13.17 1.22
N VAL A 62 0.44 -13.39 -0.08
CA VAL A 62 -0.89 -13.54 -0.68
C VAL A 62 -1.11 -14.98 -1.16
N ASP A 63 -2.13 -15.65 -0.65
CA ASP A 63 -2.69 -16.88 -1.25
C ASP A 63 -3.83 -16.50 -2.20
N LYS A 64 -4.81 -15.73 -1.68
CA LYS A 64 -5.92 -15.17 -2.46
C LYS A 64 -6.15 -13.71 -2.10
N MET A 65 -6.35 -12.87 -3.11
CA MET A 65 -6.71 -11.48 -2.90
C MET A 65 -7.63 -11.00 -4.01
N ARG A 66 -8.85 -10.64 -3.62
CA ARG A 66 -9.84 -10.10 -4.55
C ARG A 66 -9.48 -8.69 -5.01
N ARG A 67 -8.93 -7.88 -4.09
CA ARG A 67 -8.71 -6.44 -4.28
C ARG A 67 -7.22 -6.12 -4.33
N GLN A 68 -6.64 -6.17 -5.53
CA GLN A 68 -5.20 -6.00 -5.70
C GLN A 68 -4.80 -4.57 -6.10
N PHE A 69 -5.76 -3.70 -6.41
CA PHE A 69 -5.54 -2.29 -6.76
C PHE A 69 -6.77 -1.46 -6.40
N GLU A 70 -6.62 -0.13 -6.36
CA GLU A 70 -7.74 0.80 -6.18
C GLU A 70 -7.92 1.67 -7.44
N PHE A 71 -6.81 2.18 -7.97
CA PHE A 71 -6.78 2.97 -9.20
C PHE A 71 -5.73 2.39 -10.17
N SER A 72 -5.92 2.62 -11.46
CA SER A 72 -4.97 2.18 -12.51
C SER A 72 -3.50 2.54 -12.20
N VAL A 73 -3.27 3.73 -11.64
CA VAL A 73 -1.93 4.26 -11.34
C VAL A 73 -1.21 3.56 -10.18
N ASP A 74 -1.92 2.74 -9.40
CA ASP A 74 -1.36 1.93 -8.30
C ASP A 74 -1.47 0.42 -8.55
N SER A 75 -1.77 0.03 -9.78
CA SER A 75 -2.10 -1.36 -10.11
C SER A 75 -0.92 -2.20 -10.59
N PHE A 76 0.29 -1.64 -10.63
CA PHE A 76 1.46 -2.31 -11.19
C PHE A 76 2.07 -3.31 -10.21
N GLN A 77 2.39 -4.51 -10.71
CA GLN A 77 3.21 -5.50 -10.03
C GLN A 77 4.40 -5.85 -10.92
N ILE A 78 5.59 -5.93 -10.33
CA ILE A 78 6.83 -6.26 -11.02
C ILE A 78 7.31 -7.59 -10.46
N THR A 79 7.43 -8.61 -11.32
CA THR A 79 7.98 -9.91 -10.95
C THR A 79 9.49 -9.80 -10.82
N LEU A 80 10.03 -10.16 -9.66
CA LEU A 80 11.45 -9.99 -9.32
C LEU A 80 12.26 -11.28 -9.45
N ASP A 81 11.64 -12.43 -9.70
CA ASP A 81 12.29 -13.76 -9.69
C ASP A 81 13.58 -13.80 -10.53
N SER A 82 13.52 -13.31 -11.77
CA SER A 82 14.67 -13.26 -12.67
C SER A 82 15.82 -12.37 -12.17
N LEU A 83 15.50 -11.31 -11.42
CA LEU A 83 16.50 -10.44 -10.78
C LEU A 83 17.11 -11.10 -9.55
N LEU A 84 16.32 -11.89 -8.81
CA LEU A 84 16.78 -12.61 -7.62
C LEU A 84 17.64 -13.83 -7.97
N ASP A 85 17.37 -14.47 -9.11
CA ASP A 85 18.12 -15.63 -9.62
C ASP A 85 19.54 -15.25 -10.07
N ASP A 86 19.72 -14.08 -10.67
CA ASP A 86 21.03 -13.52 -11.04
C ASP A 86 21.08 -11.99 -10.87
N PHE A 87 21.44 -11.57 -9.66
CA PHE A 87 21.62 -10.15 -9.32
C PHE A 87 22.71 -9.44 -10.12
N ASN A 88 23.65 -10.18 -10.71
CA ASN A 88 24.78 -9.62 -11.45
C ASN A 88 24.56 -9.64 -12.97
N ALA A 89 23.38 -10.05 -13.44
CA ALA A 89 23.02 -10.00 -14.84
C ALA A 89 23.15 -8.54 -15.34
N PRO A 90 23.86 -8.27 -16.45
CA PRO A 90 24.05 -6.91 -16.94
C PRO A 90 22.76 -6.27 -17.44
N GLU A 91 21.78 -7.06 -17.89
CA GLU A 91 20.47 -6.61 -18.37
C GLU A 91 19.36 -7.55 -17.87
N PRO A 92 18.98 -7.49 -16.57
CA PRO A 92 17.97 -8.36 -16.03
C PRO A 92 16.61 -8.03 -16.67
N LYS A 93 15.98 -9.03 -17.28
CA LYS A 93 14.63 -8.89 -17.83
C LYS A 93 13.62 -9.06 -16.70
N VAL A 94 12.82 -8.03 -16.45
CA VAL A 94 11.72 -8.07 -15.49
C VAL A 94 10.38 -8.05 -16.21
N TYR A 95 9.38 -8.68 -15.61
CA TYR A 95 8.01 -8.67 -16.12
C TYR A 95 7.17 -7.71 -15.29
N ILE A 96 6.33 -6.93 -15.97
CA ILE A 96 5.42 -5.98 -15.34
C ILE A 96 4.01 -6.34 -15.77
N GLU A 97 3.12 -6.46 -14.80
CA GLU A 97 1.70 -6.63 -15.03
C GLU A 97 0.90 -5.52 -14.35
N SER A 98 -0.29 -5.26 -14.85
CA SER A 98 -1.23 -4.31 -14.27
C SER A 98 -2.47 -5.06 -13.81
N MET A 99 -2.75 -5.01 -12.51
CA MET A 99 -3.97 -5.59 -11.91
C MET A 99 -5.25 -4.87 -12.36
N PHE A 100 -5.12 -3.67 -12.94
CA PHE A 100 -6.20 -2.97 -13.62
C PHE A 100 -6.59 -3.65 -14.95
N GLY A 101 -5.69 -4.47 -15.51
CA GLY A 101 -5.88 -5.26 -16.72
C GLY A 101 -4.89 -4.87 -17.82
N ASP A 102 -5.19 -3.81 -18.55
CA ASP A 102 -4.33 -3.36 -19.64
C ASP A 102 -3.16 -2.52 -19.11
N VAL A 103 -1.94 -3.08 -19.18
CA VAL A 103 -0.72 -2.43 -18.70
C VAL A 103 -0.37 -1.16 -19.49
N HIS A 104 -0.61 -1.13 -20.79
CA HIS A 104 -0.33 0.05 -21.61
C HIS A 104 -1.29 1.18 -21.29
N GLN A 105 -2.56 0.87 -21.07
CA GLN A 105 -3.55 1.85 -20.61
C GLN A 105 -3.21 2.38 -19.21
N ALA A 106 -2.88 1.50 -18.26
CA ALA A 106 -2.46 1.92 -16.93
C ALA A 106 -1.20 2.81 -16.98
N MET A 107 -0.24 2.49 -17.86
CA MET A 107 0.94 3.30 -18.10
C MET A 107 0.60 4.67 -18.69
N SER A 108 -0.30 4.77 -19.68
CA SER A 108 -0.77 6.08 -20.17
C SER A 108 -1.44 6.88 -19.05
N HIS A 109 -2.28 6.26 -18.23
CA HIS A 109 -2.88 6.93 -17.07
C HIS A 109 -1.82 7.45 -16.09
N LEU A 110 -0.75 6.69 -15.85
CA LEU A 110 0.35 7.13 -14.98
C LEU A 110 1.10 8.34 -15.57
N HIS A 111 1.43 8.32 -16.86
CA HIS A 111 2.12 9.42 -17.54
C HIS A 111 1.26 10.70 -17.62
N GLU A 112 -0.02 10.55 -17.93
CA GLU A 112 -0.96 11.66 -18.13
C GLU A 112 -1.63 12.12 -16.83
N ARG A 113 -1.28 11.51 -15.69
CA ARG A 113 -1.86 11.73 -14.37
C ARG A 113 -3.38 11.58 -14.36
N LEU A 114 -3.86 10.44 -14.84
CA LEU A 114 -5.28 10.13 -14.91
C LEU A 114 -5.71 9.19 -13.78
N ILE A 115 -6.85 9.50 -13.15
CA ILE A 115 -7.50 8.64 -12.16
C ILE A 115 -8.55 7.81 -12.87
N ASP A 116 -8.39 6.50 -12.83
CA ASP A 116 -9.41 5.57 -13.30
C ASP A 116 -9.44 4.28 -12.47
N THR A 117 -10.63 3.68 -12.37
CA THR A 117 -10.86 2.37 -11.78
C THR A 117 -11.90 1.60 -12.59
N ARG A 118 -11.72 0.28 -12.73
CA ARG A 118 -12.69 -0.60 -13.40
C ARG A 118 -13.67 -1.25 -12.42
N ARG A 119 -13.36 -1.21 -11.12
CA ARG A 119 -14.12 -1.88 -10.05
C ARG A 119 -14.38 -0.91 -8.89
N PRO A 120 -15.14 0.18 -9.11
CA PRO A 120 -15.44 1.14 -8.05
C PRO A 120 -16.05 0.45 -6.82
N GLU A 121 -16.83 -0.61 -7.01
CA GLU A 121 -17.45 -1.41 -5.96
C GLU A 121 -16.46 -2.14 -5.02
N GLU A 122 -15.20 -2.29 -5.45
CA GLU A 122 -14.15 -2.92 -4.66
C GLU A 122 -13.34 -1.90 -3.85
N ILE A 123 -13.54 -0.60 -4.08
CA ILE A 123 -12.93 0.46 -3.28
C ILE A 123 -13.54 0.46 -1.87
N ARG A 124 -12.69 0.44 -0.85
CA ARG A 124 -13.08 0.64 0.57
C ARG A 124 -13.02 2.12 0.93
N GLY A 125 -13.48 2.49 2.13
CA GLY A 125 -13.54 3.88 2.58
C GLY A 125 -12.21 4.63 2.48
N GLY A 126 -11.07 3.94 2.67
CA GLY A 126 -9.74 4.52 2.48
C GLY A 126 -9.47 5.06 1.07
N GLY A 127 -10.16 4.54 0.04
CA GLY A 127 -9.98 4.99 -1.34
C GLY A 127 -10.42 6.43 -1.59
N LEU A 128 -11.35 6.97 -0.79
CA LEU A 128 -11.70 8.40 -0.85
C LEU A 128 -10.49 9.28 -0.51
N LEU A 129 -9.76 8.93 0.56
CA LEU A 129 -8.58 9.69 0.98
C LEU A 129 -7.47 9.63 -0.07
N LYS A 130 -7.27 8.45 -0.66
CA LYS A 130 -6.33 8.27 -1.76
C LYS A 130 -6.74 9.05 -3.02
N TYR A 131 -8.03 9.07 -3.35
CA TYR A 131 -8.56 9.90 -4.44
C TYR A 131 -8.24 11.38 -4.22
N CYS A 132 -8.56 11.92 -3.03
CA CYS A 132 -8.23 13.30 -2.67
C CYS A 132 -6.72 13.57 -2.76
N HIS A 133 -5.88 12.64 -2.31
CA HIS A 133 -4.43 12.77 -2.40
C HIS A 133 -3.93 12.76 -3.86
N LEU A 134 -4.53 11.96 -4.74
CA LEU A 134 -4.22 12.02 -6.18
C LEU A 134 -4.60 13.39 -6.77
N LEU A 135 -5.75 13.95 -6.38
CA LEU A 135 -6.15 15.29 -6.81
C LEU A 135 -5.14 16.37 -6.35
N THR A 136 -4.64 16.33 -5.11
CA THR A 136 -3.62 17.29 -4.65
C THR A 136 -2.29 17.17 -5.40
N ARG A 137 -2.01 16.02 -6.02
CA ARG A 137 -0.84 15.78 -6.89
C ARG A 137 -1.09 16.13 -8.37
N GLY A 138 -2.23 16.74 -8.69
CA GLY A 138 -2.59 17.18 -10.03
C GLY A 138 -3.11 16.06 -10.94
N TYR A 139 -3.55 14.93 -10.37
CA TYR A 139 -4.25 13.93 -11.16
C TYR A 139 -5.68 14.38 -11.45
N LYS A 140 -6.22 13.95 -12.59
CA LYS A 140 -7.57 14.29 -13.06
C LYS A 140 -8.33 13.03 -13.48
N ALA A 141 -9.66 13.05 -13.46
CA ALA A 141 -10.45 11.89 -13.88
C ALA A 141 -10.18 11.53 -15.35
N ALA A 142 -9.86 10.25 -15.64
CA ALA A 142 -9.73 9.75 -17.00
C ALA A 142 -11.06 9.83 -17.77
N ARG A 143 -12.18 9.74 -17.04
CA ARG A 143 -13.54 9.77 -17.57
C ARG A 143 -14.36 10.84 -16.85
N PRO A 144 -14.27 12.13 -17.24
CA PRO A 144 -14.94 13.23 -16.54
C PRO A 144 -16.44 13.04 -16.36
N SER A 145 -17.11 12.41 -17.34
CA SER A 145 -18.54 12.09 -17.29
C SER A 145 -18.92 11.10 -16.17
N LYS A 146 -17.99 10.24 -15.73
CA LYS A 146 -18.20 9.25 -14.65
C LYS A 146 -17.66 9.71 -13.29
N CYS A 147 -16.92 10.81 -13.24
CA CYS A 147 -16.24 11.31 -12.04
C CYS A 147 -17.18 11.48 -10.84
N ARG A 148 -18.32 12.16 -11.04
CA ARG A 148 -19.30 12.39 -9.97
C ARG A 148 -19.89 11.10 -9.41
N GLN A 149 -20.06 10.07 -10.24
CA GLN A 149 -20.57 8.77 -9.78
C GLN A 149 -19.53 8.07 -8.90
N LEU A 150 -18.26 8.09 -9.30
CA LEU A 150 -17.15 7.54 -8.53
C LEU A 150 -17.00 8.25 -7.17
N GLU A 151 -17.06 9.58 -7.14
CA GLU A 151 -17.00 10.37 -5.91
C GLU A 151 -18.14 10.01 -4.95
N ARG A 152 -19.39 9.93 -5.44
CA ARG A 152 -20.53 9.52 -4.62
C ARG A 152 -20.32 8.12 -4.03
N TYR A 153 -19.79 7.18 -4.82
CA TYR A 153 -19.49 5.84 -4.34
C TYR A 153 -18.46 5.86 -3.22
N MET A 154 -17.32 6.55 -3.42
CA MET A 154 -16.26 6.64 -2.43
C MET A 154 -16.72 7.34 -1.14
N CYS A 155 -17.50 8.42 -1.24
CA CYS A 155 -18.11 9.08 -0.09
C CYS A 155 -19.06 8.15 0.67
N SER A 156 -19.96 7.47 -0.02
CA SER A 156 -20.88 6.51 0.61
C SER A 156 -20.11 5.39 1.31
N ARG A 157 -19.11 4.81 0.65
CA ARG A 157 -18.27 3.76 1.22
C ARG A 157 -17.48 4.23 2.43
N PHE A 158 -16.98 5.47 2.43
CA PHE A 158 -16.28 6.06 3.57
C PHE A 158 -17.15 6.08 4.81
N PHE A 159 -18.38 6.57 4.73
CA PHE A 159 -19.31 6.59 5.86
C PHE A 159 -19.79 5.19 6.28
N ILE A 160 -19.85 4.23 5.36
CA ILE A 160 -20.15 2.83 5.70
C ILE A 160 -19.01 2.19 6.49
N ASP A 161 -17.76 2.42 6.07
CA ASP A 161 -16.59 1.82 6.72
C ASP A 161 -16.18 2.58 8.01
N PHE A 162 -16.52 3.86 8.14
CA PHE A 162 -16.24 4.73 9.30
C PHE A 162 -17.52 5.49 9.73
N PRO A 163 -18.46 4.82 10.42
CA PRO A 163 -19.80 5.34 10.67
C PRO A 163 -19.87 6.47 11.71
N ASP A 164 -18.88 6.58 12.59
CA ASP A 164 -18.84 7.53 13.70
C ASP A 164 -17.71 8.56 13.54
N VAL A 165 -17.87 9.72 14.18
CA VAL A 165 -16.91 10.83 14.08
C VAL A 165 -15.53 10.44 14.62
N MET A 166 -15.46 9.59 15.66
CA MET A 166 -14.18 9.19 16.26
C MET A 166 -13.37 8.32 15.28
N SER A 167 -14.01 7.33 14.63
CA SER A 167 -13.34 6.51 13.62
C SER A 167 -12.95 7.31 12.36
N GLN A 168 -13.75 8.29 11.96
CA GLN A 168 -13.42 9.21 10.88
C GLN A 168 -12.20 10.09 11.23
N GLU A 169 -12.20 10.69 12.42
CA GLU A 169 -11.08 11.51 12.91
C GLU A 169 -9.79 10.68 12.99
N GLN A 170 -9.85 9.51 13.62
CA GLN A 170 -8.71 8.61 13.73
C GLN A 170 -8.18 8.24 12.34
N LYS A 171 -9.07 7.88 11.40
CA LYS A 171 -8.67 7.51 10.04
C LYS A 171 -8.00 8.66 9.29
N LEU A 172 -8.52 9.88 9.43
CA LEU A 172 -7.95 11.08 8.83
C LEU A 172 -6.59 11.42 9.44
N ARG A 173 -6.45 11.42 10.78
CA ARG A 173 -5.18 11.68 11.47
C ARG A 173 -4.10 10.70 11.04
N THR A 174 -4.38 9.39 11.09
CA THR A 174 -3.43 8.37 10.63
C THR A 174 -3.08 8.53 9.15
N TYR A 175 -4.03 8.93 8.29
CA TYR A 175 -3.72 9.18 6.89
C TYR A 175 -2.79 10.38 6.71
N LEU A 176 -3.02 11.46 7.46
CA LEU A 176 -2.17 12.65 7.43
C LEU A 176 -0.76 12.36 7.92
N ASP A 177 -0.62 11.68 9.07
CA ASP A 177 0.68 11.34 9.64
C ASP A 177 1.49 10.47 8.66
N ASN A 178 0.86 9.46 8.06
CA ASN A 178 1.53 8.53 7.14
C ASN A 178 1.95 9.16 5.80
N HIS A 179 1.26 10.19 5.32
CA HIS A 179 1.53 10.77 3.99
C HIS A 179 2.15 12.16 4.02
N PHE A 180 2.08 12.87 5.17
CA PHE A 180 2.52 14.25 5.33
C PHE A 180 3.37 14.49 6.59
N GLY A 181 3.45 13.54 7.52
CA GLY A 181 4.08 13.73 8.84
C GLY A 181 5.57 14.09 8.83
N SER A 182 6.33 13.73 7.79
CA SER A 182 7.77 14.02 7.67
C SER A 182 8.10 15.33 6.95
N ASN A 183 7.11 16.03 6.36
CA ASN A 183 7.35 17.21 5.54
C ASN A 183 7.16 18.55 6.28
N ASN A 184 6.67 18.53 7.53
CA ASN A 184 6.40 19.77 8.28
C ASN A 184 7.66 20.40 8.93
N ASP A 185 8.80 19.72 8.95
CA ASP A 185 10.05 20.25 9.50
C ASP A 185 11.04 20.79 8.45
N GLN A 186 10.69 20.78 7.16
CA GLN A 186 11.52 21.36 6.08
C GLN A 186 10.96 22.64 5.44
N VAL A 187 9.84 23.17 5.93
CA VAL A 187 9.35 24.51 5.55
C VAL A 187 9.44 25.44 6.76
N ARG A 188 10.68 25.67 7.21
CA ARG A 188 11.06 26.92 7.86
C ARG A 188 12.06 27.61 6.93
N LEU A 189 11.52 28.44 6.03
CA LEU A 189 12.23 29.57 5.44
C LEU A 189 11.74 30.83 6.15
#